data_AF-A0A2E6PCB3-F1
#
_entry.id   AF-A0A2E6PCB3-F1
#
_cell.length_a   1.000
_cell.length_b   1.000
_cell.length_c   1.000
_cell.angle_alpha   90.00
_cell.angle_beta   90.00
_cell.angle_gamma   90.00
#
_symmetry.space_group_name_H-M   'P 1'
#
loop_
_entity.id
_entity.type
_entity.pdbx_description
1 polymer ?
#
loop_
_entity_poly.entity_id
_entity_poly.type
_entity_poly.pdbx_seq_one_letter_code
_entity_poly.pdbx_strand_id
1 'polypeptide(L)'
;MDTNLEDKFCEPCRGGVAPLGISEAQGFLSELSGWDLKDEGKKIYKEYKFSNFVETLEFVNKIGALAEDEGHHPDITFGWGYANITIFSHKIEGLHENDFILASKIDLILS
;
A
#
# COMPACT_ATOMS: atom_id res chain seq x y z
N MET A 1 -4.13 23.16 -5.71
CA MET A 1 -4.66 22.53 -4.48
C MET A 1 -4.12 21.13 -4.54
N ASP A 2 -3.10 20.86 -3.74
CA ASP A 2 -2.48 19.55 -3.69
C ASP A 2 -3.50 18.59 -3.07
N THR A 3 -4.02 17.68 -3.88
CA THR A 3 -4.94 16.63 -3.43
C THR A 3 -4.15 15.58 -2.69
N ASN A 4 -4.53 15.30 -1.44
CA ASN A 4 -3.90 14.27 -0.62
C ASN A 4 -4.09 12.88 -1.27
N LEU A 5 -3.16 11.95 -1.02
CA LEU A 5 -3.18 10.61 -1.62
C LEU A 5 -4.45 9.83 -1.25
N GLU A 6 -4.93 9.96 -0.01
CA GLU A 6 -6.14 9.28 0.47
C GLU A 6 -7.42 9.68 -0.25
N ASP A 7 -7.46 10.87 -0.87
CA ASP A 7 -8.62 11.38 -1.59
C ASP A 7 -8.66 10.93 -3.07
N LYS A 8 -7.58 10.33 -3.57
CA LYS A 8 -7.47 9.85 -4.96
C LYS A 8 -8.01 8.43 -5.08
N PHE A 9 -8.38 8.02 -6.29
CA PHE A 9 -8.74 6.63 -6.59
C PHE A 9 -7.64 5.96 -7.41
N CYS A 10 -7.41 4.67 -7.15
CA CYS A 10 -6.50 3.88 -7.96
C CYS A 10 -7.00 3.82 -9.42
N GLU A 11 -6.18 4.28 -10.36
CA GLU A 11 -6.50 4.16 -11.79
C GLU A 11 -5.95 2.83 -12.33
N PRO A 12 -6.76 2.02 -13.05
CA PRO A 12 -6.29 0.73 -13.54
C PRO A 12 -5.00 0.85 -14.36
N CYS A 13 -3.89 0.31 -13.86
CA CYS A 13 -2.65 0.27 -14.62
C CYS A 13 -2.84 -0.62 -15.85
N ARG A 14 -2.79 -0.02 -17.05
CA ARG A 14 -2.97 -0.72 -18.33
C ARG A 14 -1.67 -1.36 -18.85
N GLY A 15 -0.57 -1.23 -18.12
CA GLY A 15 0.78 -1.57 -18.60
C GLY A 15 1.29 -0.55 -19.62
N GLY A 16 2.57 -0.63 -19.97
CA GLY A 16 3.21 0.28 -20.93
C GLY A 16 3.61 1.64 -20.35
N VAL A 17 3.43 1.86 -19.04
CA VAL A 17 4.05 2.94 -18.28
C VAL A 17 5.26 2.39 -17.54
N ALA A 18 6.34 3.19 -17.47
CA ALA A 18 7.50 2.82 -16.69
C ALA A 18 7.18 2.92 -15.19
N PRO A 19 7.72 2.03 -14.35
CA PRO A 19 7.63 2.18 -12.90
C PRO A 19 8.34 3.45 -12.45
N LEU A 20 7.91 3.99 -11.32
CA LEU A 20 8.51 5.16 -10.69
C LEU A 20 9.99 4.92 -10.39
N GLY A 21 10.81 5.95 -10.58
CA GLY A 21 12.19 5.96 -10.12
C GLY A 21 12.27 6.08 -8.59
N ILE A 22 13.41 5.68 -8.02
CA ILE A 22 13.63 5.69 -6.55
C ILE A 22 13.34 7.07 -5.94
N SER A 23 13.79 8.15 -6.60
CA SER A 23 13.59 9.52 -6.11
C SER A 23 12.12 9.95 -6.13
N GLU A 24 11.34 9.51 -7.12
CA GLU A 24 9.90 9.80 -7.20
C GLU A 24 9.14 9.00 -6.14
N ALA A 25 9.46 7.71 -6.01
CA ALA A 25 8.92 6.85 -4.98
C ALA A 25 9.20 7.38 -3.56
N GLN A 26 10.40 7.91 -3.31
CA GLN A 26 10.74 8.57 -2.04
C GLN A 26 9.93 9.84 -1.78
N GLY A 27 9.56 10.58 -2.84
CA GLY A 27 8.67 11.74 -2.74
C GLY A 27 7.33 11.34 -2.14
N PHE A 28 6.63 10.38 -2.75
CA PHE A 28 5.37 9.86 -2.22
C PHE A 28 5.51 9.19 -0.85
N LEU A 29 6.58 8.44 -0.62
CA LEU A 29 6.82 7.77 0.66
C LEU A 29 6.93 8.76 1.82
N SER A 30 7.41 9.98 1.57
CA SER A 30 7.55 11.02 2.60
C SER A 30 6.20 11.51 3.16
N GLU A 31 5.09 11.26 2.44
CA GLU A 31 3.73 11.55 2.88
C GLU A 31 3.14 10.42 3.74
N LEU A 32 3.81 9.26 3.79
CA LEU A 32 3.35 8.06 4.49
C LEU A 32 4.18 7.79 5.75
N SER A 33 3.53 7.46 6.86
CA SER A 33 4.21 7.16 8.11
C SER A 33 4.46 5.66 8.27
N GLY A 34 5.72 5.27 8.47
CA GLY A 34 6.12 3.89 8.79
C GLY A 34 6.13 2.93 7.59
N TRP A 35 6.05 3.45 6.36
CA TRP A 35 6.24 2.69 5.14
C TRP A 35 7.71 2.76 4.68
N ASP A 36 8.27 1.63 4.26
CA ASP A 36 9.64 1.50 3.76
C ASP A 36 9.66 1.11 2.28
N LEU A 37 10.68 1.56 1.55
CA LEU A 37 11.04 0.96 0.25
C LEU A 37 11.74 -0.39 0.45
N LYS A 38 11.36 -1.37 -0.37
CA LYS A 38 11.98 -2.70 -0.44
C LYS A 38 12.33 -3.05 -1.89
N ASP A 39 13.10 -4.12 -2.05
CA ASP A 39 13.36 -4.74 -3.35
C ASP A 39 13.96 -3.74 -4.37
N GLU A 40 15.00 -3.01 -3.93
CA GLU A 40 15.67 -1.95 -4.71
C GLU A 40 14.74 -0.80 -5.13
N GLY A 41 13.70 -0.53 -4.33
CA GLY A 41 12.74 0.55 -4.58
C GLY A 41 11.57 0.14 -5.47
N LYS A 42 11.35 -1.16 -5.67
CA LYS A 42 10.24 -1.68 -6.49
C LYS A 42 8.97 -1.95 -5.70
N LYS A 43 9.02 -1.93 -4.37
CA LYS A 43 7.90 -2.23 -3.49
C LYS A 43 7.91 -1.31 -2.29
N ILE A 44 6.73 -1.05 -1.73
CA ILE A 44 6.58 -0.44 -0.41
C ILE A 44 6.09 -1.48 0.59
N TYR A 45 6.49 -1.32 1.86
CA TYR A 45 6.23 -2.28 2.91
C TYR A 45 5.90 -1.59 4.23
N LYS A 46 4.94 -2.13 4.99
CA LYS A 46 4.71 -1.77 6.39
C LYS A 46 4.28 -2.97 7.22
N GLU A 47 4.80 -3.05 8.45
CA GLU A 47 4.37 -4.00 9.48
C GLU A 47 3.43 -3.30 10.46
N TYR A 48 2.27 -3.90 10.69
CA TYR A 48 1.29 -3.51 11.70
C TYR A 48 1.30 -4.52 12.84
N LYS A 49 1.17 -4.05 14.08
CA LYS A 49 1.18 -4.89 15.30
C LYS A 49 -0.14 -4.79 16.04
N PHE A 50 -0.58 -5.93 16.56
CA PHE A 50 -1.85 -6.12 17.26
C PHE A 50 -1.66 -6.97 18.52
N SER A 51 -2.65 -6.99 19.40
CA SER A 51 -2.56 -7.73 20.67
C SER A 51 -2.85 -9.22 20.51
N ASN A 52 -3.64 -9.59 19.49
CA ASN A 52 -4.11 -10.96 19.28
C ASN A 52 -4.46 -11.22 17.80
N PHE A 53 -4.79 -12.46 17.47
CA PHE A 53 -5.12 -12.88 16.11
C PHE A 53 -6.44 -12.30 15.58
N VAL A 54 -7.43 -12.07 16.45
CA VAL A 54 -8.75 -11.54 16.03
C VAL A 54 -8.60 -10.11 15.52
N GLU A 55 -7.90 -9.25 16.27
CA GLU A 55 -7.59 -7.87 15.86
C GLU A 55 -6.82 -7.83 14.53
N THR A 56 -5.81 -8.69 14.37
CA THR A 56 -5.08 -8.82 13.09
C THR A 56 -6.03 -9.16 11.94
N LEU A 57 -6.89 -10.18 12.11
CA LEU A 57 -7.77 -10.66 11.05
C LEU A 57 -8.82 -9.62 10.67
N GLU A 58 -9.37 -8.89 11.65
CA GLU A 58 -10.29 -7.78 11.40
C GLU A 58 -9.66 -6.68 10.55
N PHE A 59 -8.41 -6.31 10.86
CA PHE A 59 -7.66 -5.34 10.06
C PHE A 59 -7.42 -5.84 8.63
N VAL A 60 -6.97 -7.08 8.46
CA VAL A 60 -6.74 -7.68 7.14
C VAL A 60 -8.01 -7.74 6.31
N ASN A 61 -9.16 -8.08 6.91
CA ASN A 61 -10.44 -8.09 6.20
C ASN A 61 -10.85 -6.71 5.70
N LYS A 62 -10.59 -5.64 6.48
CA LYS A 62 -10.85 -4.26 6.05
C LYS A 62 -9.94 -3.85 4.89
N ILE A 63 -8.66 -4.23 4.92
CA ILE A 63 -7.75 -4.03 3.77
C ILE A 63 -8.28 -4.78 2.55
N GLY A 64 -8.74 -6.03 2.71
CA GLY A 64 -9.30 -6.81 1.61
C GLY A 64 -10.49 -6.13 0.93
N ALA A 65 -11.44 -5.60 1.71
CA ALA A 65 -12.57 -4.85 1.18
C ALA A 65 -12.12 -3.57 0.45
N LEU A 66 -11.21 -2.80 1.06
CA LEU A 66 -10.64 -1.60 0.45
C LEU A 66 -9.92 -1.90 -0.87
N ALA A 67 -9.13 -2.99 -0.92
CA ALA A 67 -8.39 -3.39 -2.11
C ALA A 67 -9.30 -3.72 -3.30
N GLU A 68 -10.43 -4.39 -3.05
CA GLU A 68 -11.45 -4.68 -4.07
C GLU A 68 -12.13 -3.40 -4.56
N ASP A 69 -12.49 -2.49 -3.66
CA ASP A 69 -13.09 -1.19 -4.01
C ASP A 69 -12.15 -0.34 -4.87
N GLU A 70 -10.84 -0.36 -4.58
CA GLU A 70 -9.81 0.34 -5.36
C GLU A 70 -9.37 -0.41 -6.62
N GLY A 71 -9.70 -1.70 -6.75
CA GLY A 71 -9.19 -2.55 -7.83
C GLY A 71 -7.67 -2.71 -7.83
N HIS A 72 -7.02 -2.53 -6.69
CA HIS A 72 -5.57 -2.63 -6.50
C HIS A 72 -5.28 -3.45 -5.25
N HIS A 73 -4.52 -4.54 -5.41
CA HIS A 73 -4.44 -5.58 -4.39
C HIS A 73 -3.03 -5.65 -3.80
N PRO A 74 -2.88 -5.54 -2.47
CA PRO A 74 -1.60 -5.70 -1.81
C PRO A 74 -1.32 -7.19 -1.53
N ASP A 75 -0.04 -7.53 -1.38
CA ASP A 75 0.38 -8.80 -0.80
C ASP A 75 0.32 -8.70 0.74
N ILE A 76 -0.48 -9.57 1.36
CA ILE A 76 -0.72 -9.57 2.81
C ILE A 76 -0.23 -10.88 3.43
N THR A 77 0.70 -10.79 4.39
CA THR A 77 1.06 -11.92 5.27
C THR A 77 0.75 -11.55 6.70
N PHE A 78 0.02 -12.39 7.43
CA PHE A 78 -0.42 -12.06 8.78
C PHE A 78 -0.46 -13.28 9.71
N GLY A 79 -0.47 -13.01 11.01
CA GLY A 79 -0.51 -14.04 12.05
C GLY A 79 -0.86 -13.46 13.41
N TRP A 80 -0.51 -14.16 14.50
CA TRP A 80 -0.81 -13.70 15.84
C TRP A 80 -0.11 -12.36 16.13
N GLY A 81 -0.89 -11.29 16.21
CA GLY A 81 -0.40 -9.96 16.59
C GLY A 81 0.37 -9.20 15.51
N TYR A 82 0.35 -9.63 14.24
CA TYR A 82 0.99 -8.87 13.16
C TYR A 82 0.29 -9.01 11.80
N ALA A 83 0.36 -7.95 11.00
CA ALA A 83 0.06 -7.96 9.56
C ALA A 83 1.15 -7.20 8.79
N ASN A 84 1.73 -7.87 7.81
CA ASN A 84 2.77 -7.34 6.93
C ASN A 84 2.14 -7.05 5.57
N ILE A 85 2.17 -5.79 5.16
CA ILE A 85 1.58 -5.32 3.92
C ILE A 85 2.70 -4.95 2.97
N THR A 86 2.71 -5.57 1.78
CA THR A 86 3.61 -5.22 0.68
C THR A 86 2.76 -4.76 -0.50
N ILE A 87 3.09 -3.63 -1.11
CA ILE A 87 2.34 -3.08 -2.23
C ILE A 87 3.29 -2.79 -3.39
N PHE A 88 2.91 -3.26 -4.58
CA PHE A 88 3.54 -2.91 -5.85
C PHE A 88 2.61 -3.26 -7.01
N SER A 89 2.85 -2.63 -8.16
CA SER A 89 2.08 -2.87 -9.36
C SER A 89 2.67 -4.02 -10.19
N HIS A 90 2.11 -5.23 -10.02
CA HIS A 90 2.58 -6.45 -10.70
C HIS A 90 2.77 -6.31 -12.22
N LYS A 91 1.89 -5.59 -12.90
CA LYS A 91 1.94 -5.43 -14.38
C LYS A 91 3.17 -4.68 -14.89
N ILE A 92 3.80 -3.85 -14.06
CA ILE A 92 4.98 -3.06 -14.42
C ILE A 92 6.21 -3.45 -13.59
N GLU A 93 6.09 -4.51 -12.77
CA GLU A 93 7.15 -5.04 -11.91
C GLU A 93 7.83 -3.98 -11.03
N GLY A 94 7.06 -3.00 -10.56
CA GLY A 94 7.56 -1.88 -9.76
C GLY A 94 6.45 -0.98 -9.21
N LEU A 95 6.82 0.22 -8.79
CA LEU A 95 5.90 1.16 -8.16
C LEU A 95 5.17 2.05 -9.17
N HIS A 96 3.92 2.34 -8.85
CA HIS A 96 3.02 3.30 -9.47
C HIS A 96 2.38 4.16 -8.37
N GLU A 97 1.82 5.32 -8.70
CA GLU A 97 1.15 6.20 -7.72
C GLU A 97 0.05 5.47 -6.92
N ASN A 98 -0.68 4.56 -7.56
CA ASN A 98 -1.68 3.70 -6.93
C ASN A 98 -1.17 2.94 -5.70
N ASP A 99 0.10 2.54 -5.70
CA ASP A 99 0.68 1.81 -4.57
C ASP A 99 0.68 2.71 -3.32
N PHE A 100 0.95 4.00 -3.48
CA PHE A 100 0.96 5.00 -2.41
C PHE A 100 -0.45 5.48 -2.03
N ILE A 101 -1.37 5.57 -3.00
CA ILE A 101 -2.80 5.83 -2.74
C ILE A 101 -3.40 4.72 -1.88
N LEU A 102 -3.16 3.47 -2.22
CA LEU A 102 -3.65 2.34 -1.42
C LEU A 102 -3.01 2.34 -0.02
N ALA A 103 -1.70 2.59 0.07
CA ALA A 103 -1.01 2.69 1.34
C ALA A 103 -1.57 3.78 2.27
N SER A 104 -1.86 4.98 1.75
CA SER A 104 -2.45 6.07 2.55
C SER A 104 -3.84 5.71 3.06
N LYS A 105 -4.67 5.07 2.23
CA LYS A 105 -6.01 4.61 2.64
C LYS A 105 -5.96 3.50 3.68
N ILE A 106 -4.97 2.59 3.60
CA ILE A 106 -4.76 1.55 4.62
C ILE A 106 -4.39 2.18 5.97
N ASP A 107 -3.56 3.23 5.98
CA ASP A 107 -3.19 3.94 7.22
C ASP A 107 -4.43 4.49 7.96
N LEU A 108 -5.48 4.89 7.23
CA LEU A 108 -6.73 5.40 7.80
C LEU A 108 -7.62 4.33 8.46
N ILE A 109 -7.36 3.04 8.24
CA ILE A 109 -8.16 1.97 8.86
C ILE A 109 -7.93 1.92 10.38
N LEU A 110 -6.76 2.36 10.85
CA LEU A 110 -6.34 2.34 12.25
C LEU A 110 -6.31 3.72 12.91
N SER A 111 -6.59 4.78 12.15
CA SER A 111 -6.65 6.17 12.66
C SER A 111 -7.90 6.45 13.49
#